data_AF-A0A9P9QJN7-F1
#
_entry.id   AF-A0A9P9QJN7-F1
#
_cell.length_a   1.000
_cell.length_b   1.000
_cell.length_c   1.000
_cell.angle_alpha   90.00
_cell.angle_beta   90.00
_cell.angle_gamma   90.00
#
_symmetry.space_group_name_H-M   'P 1'
#
loop_
_entity.id
_entity.type
_entity.pdbx_description
1 polymer ?
#
loop_
_entity_poly.entity_id
_entity_poly.type
_entity_poly.pdbx_seq_one_letter_code
_entity_poly.pdbx_strand_id
1 'polypeptide(L)'
;MASANASSNVARGPRGPLKHRCAHCGAGDAHRALLLCTGCRAVRYCSQDHQGGHRAQHKSACSKIKKSRKKLEAEEDDVRHAAVDFMTPANAFETHVGRFWGLLNTRGYMRARFGLLDLLRKEGTLDGVKEALSHLLDMMRLCRGDNMGLRDMIPAVMLQLDQDQECYDFVKWWATAGQNENYDWGDMALPFLDIKGANVYEDPGYIAGEFGDPHHVAALLLLKLKLLQDNINIRLVRKVVEAAHQHFPRELQDNIENAVVRSPLSTQLYKQTSAKLVAMELELVRHIKILGSRLRDANDSVLFGLLRPDQVRSGPPQMYSPGSPEEMQLVLDYGYAAWWQTQGALEMLENARKVAEKDSADEIEGMMESSKQKHGHSDARTAAEFLDDVSLNRIWGYVDWAVEDTGSLAAERPSDVHIRTLQELCKAFREEDEGFDDSEYDSQDGEQ
;
A
#
# COMPACT_ATOMS: atom_id res chain seq x y z
N MET A 1 15.57 6.15 20.29
CA MET A 1 16.30 6.48 19.04
C MET A 1 15.31 7.13 18.08
N ALA A 2 15.30 8.46 18.06
CA ALA A 2 14.52 9.21 17.08
C ALA A 2 15.23 9.01 15.73
N SER A 3 14.62 8.24 14.83
CA SER A 3 15.12 8.10 13.47
C SER A 3 15.13 9.49 12.87
N ALA A 4 16.32 9.98 12.55
CA ALA A 4 16.49 11.12 11.66
C ALA A 4 15.65 10.84 10.41
N ASN A 5 14.75 11.77 10.08
CA ASN A 5 14.13 11.84 8.77
C ASN A 5 15.26 12.00 7.75
N ALA A 6 15.72 10.89 7.18
CA ALA A 6 16.30 10.95 5.84
C ALA A 6 15.22 11.59 4.97
N SER A 7 15.58 12.69 4.29
CA SER A 7 14.70 13.54 3.50
C SER A 7 14.09 12.74 2.35
N SER A 8 13.01 12.01 2.63
CA SER A 8 12.26 11.32 1.61
C SER A 8 11.33 12.28 0.89
N ASN A 9 11.30 12.18 -0.43
CA ASN A 9 10.45 13.01 -1.29
C ASN A 9 8.94 12.73 -1.09
N VAL A 10 8.62 11.58 -0.48
CA VAL A 10 7.25 11.18 -0.15
C VAL A 10 7.01 11.35 1.36
N ALA A 11 5.84 11.88 1.73
CA ALA A 11 5.47 12.07 3.13
C ALA A 11 5.40 10.72 3.86
N ARG A 12 6.30 10.52 4.83
CA ARG A 12 6.33 9.33 5.68
C ARG A 12 5.72 9.65 7.04
N GLY A 13 4.76 8.81 7.43
CA GLY A 13 4.26 8.80 8.79
C GLY A 13 5.20 8.05 9.75
N PRO A 14 4.84 8.01 11.04
CA PRO A 14 5.44 7.08 11.99
C PRO A 14 5.23 5.63 11.53
N ARG A 15 6.23 4.78 11.75
CA ARG A 15 6.16 3.36 11.38
C ARG A 15 5.27 2.57 12.36
N GLY A 16 4.54 1.58 11.86
CA GLY A 16 3.57 0.81 12.65
C GLY A 16 2.17 1.47 12.71
N PRO A 17 1.26 0.93 13.53
CA PRO A 17 -0.11 1.42 13.63
C PRO A 17 -0.19 2.88 14.12
N LEU A 18 -1.19 3.61 13.63
CA LEU A 18 -1.46 4.96 14.11
C LEU A 18 -2.01 4.93 15.53
N LYS A 19 -1.26 5.54 16.45
CA LYS A 19 -1.61 5.66 17.87
C LYS A 19 -1.44 7.10 18.31
N HIS A 20 -2.16 7.51 19.35
CA HIS A 20 -1.92 8.80 19.97
C HIS A 20 -0.51 8.82 20.57
N ARG A 21 0.31 9.76 20.08
CA ARG A 21 1.70 9.92 20.51
C ARG A 21 2.06 11.39 20.59
N CYS A 22 3.02 11.70 21.46
CA CYS A 22 3.60 13.03 21.51
C CYS A 22 4.49 13.26 20.28
N ALA A 23 4.24 14.35 19.55
CA ALA A 23 5.03 14.68 18.37
C ALA A 23 6.50 15.06 18.67
N HIS A 24 6.84 15.37 19.93
CA HIS A 24 8.21 15.70 20.31
C HIS A 24 9.03 14.48 20.76
N CYS A 25 8.51 13.69 21.70
CA CYS A 25 9.25 12.55 22.28
C CYS A 25 8.80 11.17 21.76
N GLY A 26 7.71 11.10 21.00
CA GLY A 26 7.15 9.84 20.49
C GLY A 26 6.39 9.00 21.52
N ALA A 27 6.36 9.41 22.80
CA ALA A 27 5.67 8.66 23.85
C ALA A 27 4.15 8.60 23.63
N GLY A 28 3.57 7.43 23.86
CA GLY A 28 2.12 7.20 23.77
C GLY A 28 1.34 7.75 24.96
N ASP A 29 0.05 7.46 25.00
CA ASP A 29 -0.90 7.84 26.04
C ASP A 29 -0.97 6.87 27.24
N ALA A 30 -0.13 5.83 27.27
CA ALA A 30 -0.18 4.74 28.25
C ALA A 30 -0.11 5.18 29.74
N HIS A 31 0.50 6.34 30.03
CA HIS A 31 0.68 6.82 31.41
C HIS A 31 0.07 8.21 31.68
N ARG A 32 -0.32 8.96 30.64
CA ARG A 32 -0.90 10.31 30.77
C ARG A 32 -1.66 10.71 29.53
N ALA A 33 -2.83 11.33 29.72
CA ALA A 33 -3.58 11.94 28.62
C ALA A 33 -2.75 13.03 27.94
N LEU A 34 -2.59 12.89 26.62
CA LEU A 34 -1.82 13.83 25.81
C LEU A 34 -2.65 15.08 25.50
N LEU A 35 -2.04 16.26 25.68
CA LEU A 35 -2.59 17.56 25.36
C LEU A 35 -2.70 17.74 23.84
N LEU A 36 -3.88 18.10 23.36
CA LEU A 36 -4.10 18.41 21.95
C LEU A 36 -3.69 19.85 21.65
N CYS A 37 -3.04 20.07 20.51
CA CYS A 37 -2.75 21.41 20.02
C CYS A 37 -4.05 22.18 19.78
N THR A 38 -4.26 23.24 20.56
CA THR A 38 -5.48 24.06 20.47
C THR A 38 -5.64 24.79 19.13
N GLY A 39 -4.54 24.98 18.39
CA GLY A 39 -4.53 25.64 17.09
C GLY A 39 -5.01 24.75 15.94
N CYS A 40 -4.32 23.63 15.70
CA CYS A 40 -4.61 22.75 14.56
C CYS A 40 -5.58 21.61 14.90
N ARG A 41 -5.66 21.20 16.17
CA ARG A 41 -6.39 20.04 16.69
C ARG A 41 -5.99 18.69 16.08
N ALA A 42 -4.83 18.61 15.43
CA ALA A 42 -4.33 17.38 14.80
C ALA A 42 -3.14 16.76 15.55
N VAL A 43 -2.41 17.52 16.36
CA VAL A 43 -1.15 17.08 17.00
C VAL A 43 -1.27 17.05 18.52
N ARG A 44 -0.66 16.04 19.14
CA ARG A 44 -0.68 15.81 20.60
C ARG A 44 0.69 15.93 21.26
N TYR A 45 0.71 16.31 22.54
CA TYR A 45 1.91 16.53 23.36
C TYR A 45 1.76 16.01 24.79
N CYS A 46 2.85 15.56 25.42
CA CYS A 46 2.83 15.18 26.83
C CYS A 46 2.70 16.39 27.78
N SER A 47 3.29 17.53 27.41
CA SER A 47 3.36 18.75 28.20
C SER A 47 3.45 20.01 27.33
N GLN A 48 3.26 21.17 27.94
CA GLN A 48 3.48 22.46 27.28
C GLN A 48 4.95 22.65 26.86
N ASP A 49 5.90 22.08 27.61
CA ASP A 49 7.33 22.15 27.26
C ASP A 49 7.62 21.40 25.95
N HIS A 50 7.05 20.20 25.78
CA HIS A 50 7.17 19.43 24.53
C HIS A 50 6.51 20.15 23.36
N GLN A 51 5.39 20.84 23.60
CA GLN A 51 4.76 21.70 22.60
C GLN A 51 5.65 22.89 22.24
N GLY A 52 6.33 23.49 23.23
CA GLY A 52 7.31 24.55 23.03
C GLY A 52 8.50 24.11 22.19
N GLY A 53 9.07 22.93 22.50
CA GLY A 53 10.20 22.35 21.76
C GLY A 53 9.88 22.00 20.31
N HIS A 54 8.69 21.46 20.04
CA HIS A 54 8.26 21.13 18.67
C HIS A 54 7.70 22.35 17.88
N ARG A 55 7.48 23.50 18.54
CA ARG A 55 6.81 24.65 17.95
C ARG A 55 7.46 25.13 16.65
N ALA A 56 8.79 25.18 16.58
CA ALA A 56 9.50 25.65 15.39
C ALA A 56 9.20 24.80 14.14
N GLN A 57 9.14 23.48 14.31
CA GLN A 57 8.85 22.53 13.23
C GLN A 57 7.35 22.52 12.88
N HIS A 58 6.47 22.59 13.89
CA HIS A 58 5.02 22.49 13.70
C HIS A 58 4.34 23.81 13.26
N LYS A 59 4.91 24.98 13.54
CA LYS A 59 4.23 26.29 13.38
C LYS A 59 3.66 26.52 11.98
N SER A 60 4.41 26.15 10.94
CA SER A 60 3.99 26.32 9.54
C SER A 60 2.74 25.49 9.23
N ALA A 61 2.81 24.18 9.48
CA ALA A 61 1.70 23.24 9.37
C ALA A 61 0.47 23.69 10.19
N CYS A 62 0.68 24.01 11.47
CA CYS A 62 -0.37 24.46 12.37
C CYS A 62 -1.12 25.70 11.83
N SER A 63 -0.38 26.66 11.28
CA SER A 63 -0.94 27.90 10.76
C SER A 63 -1.75 27.64 9.48
N LYS A 64 -1.27 26.75 8.60
CA LYS A 64 -1.99 26.34 7.39
C LYS A 64 -3.30 25.65 7.74
N ILE A 65 -3.29 24.65 8.63
CA ILE A 65 -4.51 23.95 9.06
C ILE A 65 -5.50 24.94 9.68
N LYS A 66 -5.05 25.83 10.57
CA LYS A 66 -5.91 26.85 11.19
C LYS A 66 -6.56 27.77 10.14
N LYS A 67 -5.81 28.17 9.11
CA LYS A 67 -6.33 28.98 8.01
C LYS A 67 -7.35 28.19 7.17
N SER A 68 -7.05 26.93 6.85
CA SER A 68 -7.96 26.06 6.09
C SER A 68 -9.26 25.79 6.82
N ARG A 69 -9.23 25.60 8.16
CA ARG A 69 -10.44 25.48 8.99
C ARG A 69 -11.33 26.72 8.91
N LYS A 70 -10.74 27.92 9.09
CA LYS A 70 -11.49 29.18 8.95
C LYS A 70 -12.08 29.37 7.56
N LYS A 71 -11.33 28.97 6.52
CA LYS A 71 -11.83 29.02 5.14
C LYS A 71 -13.02 28.07 4.96
N LEU A 72 -12.91 26.84 5.46
CA LEU A 72 -14.00 25.87 5.39
C LEU A 72 -15.24 26.37 6.13
N GLU A 73 -15.09 26.95 7.32
CA GLU A 73 -16.19 27.54 8.10
C GLU A 73 -16.89 28.67 7.32
N ALA A 74 -16.13 29.57 6.68
CA ALA A 74 -16.70 30.65 5.87
C ALA A 74 -17.45 30.12 4.64
N GLU A 75 -16.87 29.18 3.91
CA GLU A 75 -17.52 28.60 2.72
C GLU A 75 -18.74 27.76 3.10
N GLU A 76 -18.75 27.14 4.29
CA GLU A 76 -19.93 26.47 4.82
C GLU A 76 -21.06 27.45 5.13
N ASP A 77 -20.74 28.59 5.74
CA ASP A 77 -21.68 29.67 6.02
C ASP A 77 -22.28 30.23 4.72
N ASP A 78 -21.44 30.47 3.71
CA ASP A 78 -21.86 30.95 2.38
C ASP A 78 -22.82 29.96 1.69
N VAL A 79 -22.62 28.65 1.86
CA VAL A 79 -23.51 27.62 1.28
C VAL A 79 -24.82 27.47 2.07
N ARG A 80 -24.79 27.65 3.40
CA ARG A 80 -25.98 27.57 4.27
C ARG A 80 -26.89 28.79 4.14
N HIS A 81 -26.31 29.96 3.90
CA HIS A 81 -27.00 31.24 3.85
C HIS A 81 -26.93 31.88 2.45
N ALA A 82 -26.88 31.04 1.42
CA ALA A 82 -26.76 31.52 0.04
C ALA A 82 -27.98 32.36 -0.36
N ALA A 83 -27.73 33.49 -1.02
CA ALA A 83 -28.80 34.28 -1.62
C ALA A 83 -29.43 33.48 -2.76
N VAL A 84 -30.73 33.21 -2.65
CA VAL A 84 -31.46 32.41 -3.64
C VAL A 84 -31.48 33.13 -4.98
N ASP A 85 -31.03 32.45 -6.01
CA ASP A 85 -31.22 32.85 -7.40
C ASP A 85 -31.59 31.62 -8.26
N PHE A 86 -31.76 31.83 -9.57
CA PHE A 86 -32.16 30.76 -10.49
C PHE A 86 -31.19 29.56 -10.51
N MET A 87 -29.91 29.76 -10.17
CA MET A 87 -28.84 28.76 -10.19
C MET A 87 -28.40 28.31 -8.79
N THR A 88 -28.86 28.99 -7.74
CA THR A 88 -28.35 28.86 -6.38
C THR A 88 -29.48 28.60 -5.37
N PRO A 89 -29.52 27.41 -4.73
CA PRO A 89 -30.50 27.13 -3.68
C PRO A 89 -30.15 27.85 -2.38
N ALA A 90 -31.16 28.10 -1.54
CA ALA A 90 -30.99 28.78 -0.23
C ALA A 90 -30.02 28.04 0.71
N ASN A 91 -30.16 26.71 0.78
CA ASN A 91 -29.29 25.82 1.55
C ASN A 91 -29.08 24.52 0.77
N ALA A 92 -27.91 24.39 0.13
CA ALA A 92 -27.60 23.23 -0.69
C ALA A 92 -27.46 21.93 0.13
N PHE A 93 -27.12 22.02 1.42
CA PHE A 93 -26.93 20.85 2.29
C PHE A 93 -28.21 20.06 2.56
N GLU A 94 -29.37 20.67 2.43
CA GLU A 94 -30.66 20.02 2.65
C GLU A 94 -31.33 19.60 1.33
N THR A 95 -31.08 20.35 0.26
CA THR A 95 -31.87 20.24 -0.97
C THR A 95 -31.13 19.56 -2.12
N HIS A 96 -29.79 19.52 -2.09
CA HIS A 96 -28.97 19.12 -3.24
C HIS A 96 -27.84 18.13 -2.90
N VAL A 97 -27.95 17.41 -1.78
CA VAL A 97 -27.02 16.32 -1.43
C VAL A 97 -26.96 15.29 -2.57
N GLY A 98 -25.76 14.86 -2.94
CA GLY A 98 -25.51 13.98 -4.09
C GLY A 98 -25.19 14.76 -5.38
N ARG A 99 -25.59 16.03 -5.46
CA ARG A 99 -25.46 16.87 -6.66
C ARG A 99 -24.59 18.12 -6.46
N PHE A 100 -23.80 18.17 -5.37
CA PHE A 100 -23.03 19.35 -4.99
C PHE A 100 -22.13 19.85 -6.13
N TRP A 101 -21.40 18.96 -6.81
CA TRP A 101 -20.46 19.40 -7.86
C TRP A 101 -21.11 20.12 -9.04
N GLY A 102 -22.38 19.84 -9.32
CA GLY A 102 -23.17 20.53 -10.35
C GLY A 102 -23.47 21.99 -10.00
N LEU A 103 -23.49 22.33 -8.71
CA LEU A 103 -23.78 23.68 -8.22
C LEU A 103 -22.50 24.49 -8.02
N LEU A 104 -22.37 25.58 -8.78
CA LEU A 104 -21.17 26.43 -8.78
C LEU A 104 -20.85 27.01 -7.40
N ASN A 105 -21.88 27.42 -6.64
CA ASN A 105 -21.72 28.01 -5.30
C ASN A 105 -21.14 27.01 -4.27
N THR A 106 -21.34 25.70 -4.44
CA THR A 106 -20.82 24.70 -3.47
C THR A 106 -19.41 24.22 -3.80
N ARG A 107 -18.87 24.55 -4.98
CA ARG A 107 -17.51 24.12 -5.39
C ARG A 107 -16.42 24.76 -4.52
N GLY A 108 -16.64 25.97 -4.02
CA GLY A 108 -15.75 26.65 -3.08
C GLY A 108 -15.59 25.85 -1.79
N TYR A 109 -16.72 25.46 -1.19
CA TYR A 109 -16.79 24.57 -0.02
C TYR A 109 -16.07 23.24 -0.26
N MET A 110 -16.37 22.52 -1.36
CA MET A 110 -15.74 21.22 -1.66
C MET A 110 -14.21 21.34 -1.77
N ARG A 111 -13.71 22.38 -2.44
CA ARG A 111 -12.26 22.63 -2.56
C ARG A 111 -11.63 23.05 -1.24
N ALA A 112 -12.31 23.87 -0.44
CA ALA A 112 -11.82 24.26 0.89
C ALA A 112 -11.69 23.05 1.81
N ARG A 113 -12.66 22.13 1.72
CA ARG A 113 -12.67 20.89 2.49
C ARG A 113 -11.56 19.94 2.07
N PHE A 114 -11.34 19.77 0.76
CA PHE A 114 -10.18 19.07 0.23
C PHE A 114 -8.86 19.65 0.74
N GLY A 115 -8.71 20.99 0.69
CA GLY A 115 -7.51 21.65 1.18
C GLY A 115 -7.25 21.45 2.68
N LEU A 116 -8.29 21.29 3.50
CA LEU A 116 -8.13 20.91 4.91
C LEU A 116 -7.77 19.44 5.06
N LEU A 117 -8.46 18.54 4.35
CA LEU A 117 -8.23 17.09 4.44
C LEU A 117 -6.80 16.73 4.04
N ASP A 118 -6.27 17.32 2.97
CA ASP A 118 -4.93 16.99 2.46
C ASP A 118 -3.85 17.42 3.47
N LEU A 119 -4.02 18.59 4.10
CA LEU A 119 -3.13 19.02 5.19
C LEU A 119 -3.20 18.06 6.38
N LEU A 120 -4.40 17.68 6.83
CA LEU A 120 -4.59 16.79 7.99
C LEU A 120 -3.99 15.40 7.76
N ARG A 121 -4.19 14.82 6.57
CA ARG A 121 -3.63 13.53 6.18
C ARG A 121 -2.10 13.58 6.17
N LYS A 122 -1.52 14.65 5.60
CA LYS A 122 -0.07 14.86 5.52
C LYS A 122 0.61 15.09 6.87
N GLU A 123 -0.12 15.48 7.92
CA GLU A 123 0.44 15.50 9.28
C GLU A 123 0.79 14.09 9.81
N GLY A 124 0.22 13.02 9.25
CA GLY A 124 0.56 11.63 9.63
C GLY A 124 0.21 11.28 11.09
N THR A 125 -0.75 11.98 11.68
CA THR A 125 -1.23 11.77 13.07
C THR A 125 -2.53 10.99 13.08
N LEU A 126 -2.81 10.27 14.18
CA LEU A 126 -4.07 9.53 14.31
C LEU A 126 -5.29 10.45 14.23
N ASP A 127 -5.26 11.60 14.92
CA ASP A 127 -6.37 12.57 14.89
C ASP A 127 -6.54 13.17 13.48
N GLY A 128 -5.44 13.56 12.82
CA GLY A 128 -5.49 14.11 11.47
C GLY A 128 -6.00 13.13 10.42
N VAL A 129 -5.53 11.87 10.44
CA VAL A 129 -5.96 10.84 9.48
C VAL A 129 -7.42 10.45 9.71
N LYS A 130 -7.88 10.34 10.97
CA LYS A 130 -9.31 10.11 11.30
C LYS A 130 -10.20 11.23 10.79
N GLU A 131 -9.81 12.47 11.02
CA GLU A 131 -10.56 13.64 10.56
C GLU A 131 -10.56 13.75 9.03
N ALA A 132 -9.43 13.46 8.38
CA ALA A 132 -9.32 13.41 6.93
C ALA A 132 -10.28 12.36 6.32
N LEU A 133 -10.38 11.17 6.92
CA LEU A 133 -11.35 10.16 6.48
C LEU A 133 -12.80 10.66 6.62
N SER A 134 -13.12 11.31 7.73
CA SER A 134 -14.46 11.89 7.94
C SER A 134 -14.80 12.92 6.85
N HIS A 135 -13.84 13.77 6.48
CA HIS A 135 -14.01 14.70 5.36
C HIS A 135 -14.18 13.99 4.02
N LEU A 136 -13.37 12.97 3.72
CA LEU A 136 -13.49 12.18 2.49
C LEU A 136 -14.87 11.55 2.36
N LEU A 137 -15.35 10.85 3.41
CA LEU A 137 -16.64 10.17 3.38
C LEU A 137 -17.82 11.14 3.28
N ASP A 138 -17.76 12.29 3.95
CA ASP A 138 -18.84 13.28 3.82
C ASP A 138 -18.80 13.97 2.45
N MET A 139 -17.62 14.19 1.85
CA MET A 139 -17.52 14.67 0.47
C MET A 139 -18.08 13.65 -0.53
N MET A 140 -17.86 12.35 -0.32
CA MET A 140 -18.49 11.29 -1.13
C MET A 140 -20.02 11.26 -0.97
N ARG A 141 -20.54 11.54 0.23
CA ARG A 141 -21.99 11.69 0.44
C ARG A 141 -22.56 12.87 -0.33
N LEU A 142 -21.84 14.01 -0.34
CA LEU A 142 -22.26 15.23 -1.03
C LEU A 142 -22.14 15.10 -2.56
N CYS A 143 -21.20 14.31 -3.04
CA CYS A 143 -20.92 14.06 -4.45
C CYS A 143 -20.56 12.58 -4.67
N ARG A 144 -21.58 11.74 -4.88
CA ARG A 144 -21.37 10.28 -5.04
C ARG A 144 -20.61 9.93 -6.32
N GLY A 145 -20.77 10.74 -7.37
CA GLY A 145 -20.09 10.57 -8.66
C GLY A 145 -18.60 10.94 -8.65
N ASP A 146 -18.05 11.29 -7.49
CA ASP A 146 -16.63 11.51 -7.24
C ASP A 146 -15.89 12.39 -8.27
N ASN A 147 -16.46 13.56 -8.58
CA ASN A 147 -15.87 14.48 -9.55
C ASN A 147 -14.50 15.06 -9.14
N MET A 148 -14.04 14.81 -7.91
CA MET A 148 -12.76 15.28 -7.38
C MET A 148 -11.72 14.16 -7.23
N GLY A 149 -12.03 12.90 -7.61
CA GLY A 149 -11.09 11.77 -7.51
C GLY A 149 -10.71 11.43 -6.06
N LEU A 150 -11.68 11.48 -5.14
CA LEU A 150 -11.49 11.19 -3.72
C LEU A 150 -11.43 9.70 -3.44
N ARG A 151 -12.07 8.87 -4.28
CA ARG A 151 -12.09 7.40 -4.12
C ARG A 151 -10.70 6.79 -4.16
N ASP A 152 -9.75 7.46 -4.80
CA ASP A 152 -8.36 7.02 -4.96
C ASP A 152 -7.58 7.12 -3.63
N MET A 153 -7.99 8.03 -2.73
CA MET A 153 -7.36 8.23 -1.41
C MET A 153 -7.97 7.39 -0.31
N ILE A 154 -9.28 7.12 -0.39
CA ILE A 154 -10.06 6.54 0.71
C ILE A 154 -9.51 5.18 1.19
N PRO A 155 -9.24 4.20 0.31
CA PRO A 155 -8.73 2.89 0.74
C PRO A 155 -7.43 2.98 1.54
N ALA A 156 -6.47 3.79 1.07
CA ALA A 156 -5.20 3.97 1.76
C ALA A 156 -5.37 4.62 3.15
N VAL A 157 -6.29 5.58 3.28
CA VAL A 157 -6.60 6.22 4.58
C VAL A 157 -7.27 5.22 5.53
N MET A 158 -8.19 4.37 5.04
CA MET A 158 -8.82 3.31 5.84
C MET A 158 -7.78 2.30 6.36
N LEU A 159 -6.83 1.87 5.52
CA LEU A 159 -5.75 0.95 5.92
C LEU A 159 -4.80 1.54 6.97
N GLN A 160 -4.54 2.85 6.94
CA GLN A 160 -3.77 3.53 8.00
C GLN A 160 -4.47 3.50 9.37
N LEU A 161 -5.81 3.47 9.36
CA LEU A 161 -6.66 3.38 10.54
C LEU A 161 -7.01 1.93 10.92
N ASP A 162 -6.42 0.96 10.23
CA ASP A 162 -6.71 -0.48 10.36
C ASP A 162 -8.21 -0.82 10.17
N GLN A 163 -8.94 0.00 9.39
CA GLN A 163 -10.32 -0.26 8.94
C GLN A 163 -10.32 -1.19 7.73
N ASP A 164 -9.78 -2.39 7.93
CA ASP A 164 -9.41 -3.32 6.87
C ASP A 164 -10.65 -3.90 6.16
N GLN A 165 -11.71 -4.21 6.90
CA GLN A 165 -12.95 -4.73 6.31
C GLN A 165 -13.66 -3.66 5.48
N GLU A 166 -13.75 -2.44 6.02
CA GLU A 166 -14.38 -1.32 5.35
C GLU A 166 -13.62 -0.92 4.10
N CYS A 167 -12.29 -0.97 4.14
CA CYS A 167 -11.44 -0.78 2.95
C CYS A 167 -11.79 -1.80 1.86
N TYR A 168 -11.87 -3.08 2.22
CA TYR A 168 -12.20 -4.14 1.26
C TYR A 168 -13.60 -3.96 0.66
N ASP A 169 -14.59 -3.72 1.51
CA ASP A 169 -15.99 -3.50 1.11
C ASP A 169 -16.12 -2.28 0.18
N PHE A 170 -15.40 -1.20 0.49
CA PHE A 170 -15.38 0.02 -0.33
C PHE A 170 -14.84 -0.27 -1.73
N VAL A 171 -13.67 -0.90 -1.83
CA VAL A 171 -13.07 -1.22 -3.13
C VAL A 171 -13.94 -2.21 -3.91
N LYS A 172 -14.49 -3.23 -3.24
CA LYS A 172 -15.39 -4.20 -3.88
C LYS A 172 -16.62 -3.51 -4.45
N TRP A 173 -17.22 -2.56 -3.73
CA TRP A 173 -18.40 -1.83 -4.21
C TRP A 173 -18.08 -1.07 -5.49
N TRP A 174 -16.97 -0.32 -5.51
CA TRP A 174 -16.54 0.42 -6.69
C TRP A 174 -16.14 -0.46 -7.87
N ALA A 175 -15.55 -1.63 -7.61
CA ALA A 175 -15.18 -2.59 -8.65
C ALA A 175 -16.37 -3.39 -9.22
N THR A 176 -17.52 -3.38 -8.54
CA THR A 176 -18.71 -4.15 -8.94
C THR A 176 -19.92 -3.25 -9.16
N ALA A 177 -20.69 -2.96 -8.11
CA ALA A 177 -21.92 -2.16 -8.18
C ALA A 177 -21.67 -0.75 -8.78
N GLY A 178 -20.54 -0.13 -8.46
CA GLY A 178 -20.15 1.20 -8.97
C GLY A 178 -19.77 1.25 -10.46
N GLN A 179 -19.63 0.11 -11.13
CA GLN A 179 -19.36 0.02 -12.57
C GLN A 179 -20.63 0.01 -13.43
N ASN A 180 -21.82 0.09 -12.81
CA ASN A 180 -23.08 0.12 -13.55
C ASN A 180 -23.23 1.46 -14.30
N GLU A 181 -23.18 1.42 -15.64
CA GLU A 181 -23.33 2.59 -16.52
C GLU A 181 -24.63 3.36 -16.31
N ASN A 182 -25.69 2.68 -15.86
CA ASN A 182 -27.02 3.26 -15.65
C ASN A 182 -27.23 3.79 -14.21
N TYR A 183 -26.19 3.85 -13.38
CA TYR A 183 -26.31 4.30 -12.00
C TYR A 183 -26.49 5.83 -11.91
N ASP A 184 -27.62 6.29 -11.34
CA ASP A 184 -27.85 7.71 -11.08
C ASP A 184 -27.15 8.15 -9.79
N TRP A 185 -25.96 8.74 -9.92
CA TRP A 185 -25.16 9.28 -8.82
C TRP A 185 -25.88 10.36 -8.01
N GLY A 186 -26.86 11.04 -8.59
CA GLY A 186 -27.63 12.10 -7.95
C GLY A 186 -28.85 11.59 -7.19
N ASP A 187 -29.21 10.31 -7.29
CA ASP A 187 -30.29 9.70 -6.54
C ASP A 187 -29.78 9.15 -5.20
N MET A 188 -30.22 9.77 -4.12
CA MET A 188 -29.82 9.41 -2.76
C MET A 188 -30.51 8.14 -2.24
N ALA A 189 -31.60 7.70 -2.88
CA ALA A 189 -32.34 6.49 -2.52
C ALA A 189 -31.68 5.20 -3.05
N LEU A 190 -30.82 5.31 -4.06
CA LEU A 190 -30.07 4.16 -4.57
C LEU A 190 -29.05 3.65 -3.55
N PRO A 191 -28.81 2.31 -3.49
CA PRO A 191 -27.81 1.71 -2.63
C PRO A 191 -26.42 2.25 -2.95
N PHE A 192 -25.73 2.77 -1.92
CA PHE A 192 -24.40 3.37 -2.06
C PHE A 192 -23.50 2.88 -0.93
N LEU A 193 -22.37 2.25 -1.28
CA LEU A 193 -21.43 1.64 -0.35
C LEU A 193 -22.11 0.68 0.65
N ASP A 194 -23.06 -0.10 0.13
CA ASP A 194 -23.96 -0.99 0.88
C ASP A 194 -23.41 -2.42 1.05
N ILE A 195 -22.31 -2.75 0.37
CA ILE A 195 -21.54 -3.98 0.66
C ILE A 195 -20.96 -3.87 2.08
N LYS A 196 -21.23 -4.89 2.91
CA LYS A 196 -20.71 -5.02 4.28
C LYS A 196 -20.27 -6.45 4.55
N GLY A 197 -19.08 -6.62 5.11
CA GLY A 197 -18.55 -7.91 5.52
C GLY A 197 -18.29 -8.86 4.37
N ALA A 198 -17.90 -8.33 3.19
CA ALA A 198 -17.52 -9.18 2.07
C ALA A 198 -16.31 -10.04 2.44
N ASN A 199 -16.22 -11.23 1.84
CA ASN A 199 -15.15 -12.16 2.13
C ASN A 199 -13.81 -11.63 1.60
N VAL A 200 -12.98 -11.11 2.49
CA VAL A 200 -11.64 -10.58 2.18
C VAL A 200 -10.71 -11.67 1.62
N TYR A 201 -11.01 -12.95 1.80
CA TYR A 201 -10.24 -14.07 1.25
C TYR A 201 -10.79 -14.61 -0.07
N GLU A 202 -11.81 -14.00 -0.67
CA GLU A 202 -12.26 -14.41 -2.00
C GLU A 202 -11.25 -13.98 -3.08
N ASP A 203 -11.41 -14.59 -4.26
CA ASP A 203 -10.57 -14.30 -5.42
C ASP A 203 -10.75 -12.85 -5.89
N PRO A 204 -9.65 -12.08 -6.07
CA PRO A 204 -9.70 -10.67 -6.47
C PRO A 204 -10.00 -10.48 -7.97
N GLY A 205 -10.39 -11.53 -8.71
CA GLY A 205 -10.63 -11.49 -10.14
C GLY A 205 -11.76 -10.55 -10.58
N TYR A 206 -12.60 -10.07 -9.67
CA TYR A 206 -13.60 -9.03 -9.97
C TYR A 206 -12.99 -7.66 -10.28
N ILE A 207 -11.71 -7.43 -9.97
CA ILE A 207 -10.96 -6.21 -10.29
C ILE A 207 -10.42 -6.30 -11.73
N ALA A 208 -11.23 -6.83 -12.65
CA ALA A 208 -10.86 -7.13 -14.04
C ALA A 208 -11.53 -6.22 -15.08
N GLY A 209 -12.07 -5.07 -14.66
CA GLY A 209 -12.54 -4.05 -15.59
C GLY A 209 -11.36 -3.43 -16.37
N GLU A 210 -11.63 -2.96 -17.58
CA GLU A 210 -10.70 -2.32 -18.53
C GLU A 210 -9.92 -1.10 -17.94
N PHE A 211 -10.28 -0.66 -16.73
CA PHE A 211 -9.70 0.47 -15.99
C PHE A 211 -9.49 0.14 -14.51
N GLY A 212 -8.86 -0.99 -14.19
CA GLY A 212 -8.47 -1.32 -12.82
C GLY A 212 -7.63 -0.19 -12.20
N ASP A 213 -8.26 0.64 -11.36
CA ASP A 213 -7.62 1.81 -10.75
C ASP A 213 -6.38 1.37 -9.94
N PRO A 214 -5.17 1.85 -10.29
CA PRO A 214 -3.94 1.46 -9.61
C PRO A 214 -3.97 1.79 -8.11
N HIS A 215 -4.74 2.80 -7.70
CA HIS A 215 -4.92 3.13 -6.29
C HIS A 215 -5.65 2.01 -5.52
N HIS A 216 -6.74 1.48 -6.11
CA HIS A 216 -7.54 0.41 -5.51
C HIS A 216 -6.79 -0.92 -5.52
N VAL A 217 -6.10 -1.22 -6.62
CA VAL A 217 -5.25 -2.42 -6.73
C VAL A 217 -4.12 -2.37 -5.70
N ALA A 218 -3.42 -1.23 -5.57
CA ALA A 218 -2.36 -1.07 -4.58
C ALA A 218 -2.88 -1.19 -3.14
N ALA A 219 -4.06 -0.64 -2.83
CA ALA A 219 -4.65 -0.77 -1.50
C ALA A 219 -5.02 -2.24 -1.18
N LEU A 220 -5.62 -2.96 -2.11
CA LEU A 220 -5.95 -4.37 -1.92
C LEU A 220 -4.71 -5.25 -1.83
N LEU A 221 -3.68 -4.97 -2.63
CA LEU A 221 -2.39 -5.64 -2.53
C LEU A 221 -1.79 -5.46 -1.14
N LEU A 222 -1.78 -4.23 -0.62
CA LEU A 222 -1.33 -3.94 0.75
C LEU A 222 -2.15 -4.69 1.80
N LEU A 223 -3.47 -4.74 1.66
CA LEU A 223 -4.34 -5.48 2.57
C LEU A 223 -4.03 -6.98 2.56
N LYS A 224 -3.86 -7.60 1.38
CA LYS A 224 -3.52 -9.02 1.27
C LYS A 224 -2.13 -9.31 1.85
N LEU A 225 -1.14 -8.44 1.61
CA LEU A 225 0.20 -8.54 2.21
C LEU A 225 0.15 -8.41 3.74
N LYS A 226 -0.68 -7.51 4.27
CA LYS A 226 -0.89 -7.35 5.72
C LYS A 226 -1.46 -8.62 6.35
N LEU A 227 -2.48 -9.23 5.73
CA LEU A 227 -3.07 -10.49 6.19
C LEU A 227 -2.10 -11.67 6.07
N LEU A 228 -1.28 -11.70 5.01
CA LEU A 228 -0.24 -12.70 4.82
C LEU A 228 0.82 -12.61 5.92
N GLN A 229 1.30 -11.40 6.22
CA GLN A 229 2.27 -11.17 7.29
C GLN A 229 1.71 -11.62 8.66
N ASP A 230 0.46 -11.29 8.97
CA ASP A 230 -0.19 -11.73 10.21
C ASP A 230 -0.25 -13.27 10.30
N ASN A 231 -0.55 -13.95 9.20
CA ASN A 231 -0.58 -15.41 9.13
C ASN A 231 0.82 -16.01 9.37
N ILE A 232 1.85 -15.50 8.70
CA ILE A 232 3.26 -15.90 8.90
C ILE A 232 3.67 -15.68 10.36
N ASN A 233 3.33 -14.53 10.95
CA ASN A 233 3.67 -14.21 12.34
C ASN A 233 3.09 -15.24 13.33
N ILE A 234 1.82 -15.63 13.15
CA ILE A 234 1.20 -16.67 13.99
C ILE A 234 1.92 -18.01 13.82
N ARG A 235 2.21 -18.41 12.56
CA ARG A 235 2.92 -19.66 12.29
C ARG A 235 4.33 -19.68 12.91
N LEU A 236 5.05 -18.57 12.86
CA LEU A 236 6.36 -18.41 13.51
C LEU A 236 6.26 -18.55 15.02
N VAL A 237 5.29 -17.89 15.65
CA VAL A 237 5.04 -18.02 17.10
C VAL A 237 4.83 -19.48 17.47
N ARG A 238 4.01 -20.22 16.71
CA ARG A 238 3.77 -21.65 16.96
C ARG A 238 5.04 -22.49 16.87
N LYS A 239 5.84 -22.29 15.81
CA LYS A 239 7.13 -22.98 15.66
C LYS A 239 8.09 -22.70 16.82
N VAL A 240 8.17 -21.44 17.27
CA VAL A 240 9.04 -21.04 18.39
C VAL A 240 8.56 -21.65 19.71
N VAL A 241 7.26 -21.65 19.96
CA VAL A 241 6.66 -22.26 21.15
C VAL A 241 6.89 -23.77 21.16
N GLU A 242 6.70 -24.45 20.03
CA GLU A 242 7.00 -25.88 19.86
C GLU A 242 8.49 -26.17 20.12
N ALA A 243 9.40 -25.39 19.53
CA ALA A 243 10.85 -25.56 19.67
C ALA A 243 11.36 -25.29 21.09
N ALA A 244 10.74 -24.37 21.82
CA ALA A 244 11.12 -24.03 23.18
C ALA A 244 10.90 -25.18 24.18
N HIS A 245 10.12 -26.22 23.84
CA HIS A 245 9.70 -27.32 24.73
C HIS A 245 9.10 -26.84 26.07
N GLN A 246 8.74 -25.56 26.18
CA GLN A 246 8.11 -24.96 27.33
C GLN A 246 6.60 -25.12 27.18
N HIS A 247 5.97 -25.77 28.17
CA HIS A 247 4.52 -25.87 28.22
C HIS A 247 3.95 -24.52 28.65
N PHE A 248 3.82 -23.59 27.70
CA PHE A 248 3.03 -22.38 27.94
C PHE A 248 1.55 -22.77 28.09
N PRO A 249 0.85 -22.23 29.11
CA PRO A 249 -0.60 -22.33 29.16
C PRO A 249 -1.21 -21.83 27.84
N ARG A 250 -2.27 -22.48 27.36
CA ARG A 250 -2.96 -22.11 26.10
C ARG A 250 -3.36 -20.63 26.08
N GLU A 251 -3.83 -20.10 27.20
CA GLU A 251 -4.19 -18.70 27.35
C GLU A 251 -3.02 -17.75 27.05
N LEU A 252 -1.80 -18.10 27.45
CA LEU A 252 -0.62 -17.28 27.17
C LEU A 252 -0.21 -17.38 25.70
N GLN A 253 -0.34 -18.57 25.10
CA GLN A 253 -0.11 -18.75 23.65
C GLN A 253 -1.09 -17.91 22.84
N ASP A 254 -2.39 -17.97 23.18
CA ASP A 254 -3.43 -17.19 22.53
C ASP A 254 -3.17 -15.68 22.65
N ASN A 255 -2.70 -15.22 23.82
CA ASN A 255 -2.33 -13.82 24.02
C ASN A 255 -1.13 -13.40 23.16
N ILE A 256 -0.11 -14.26 23.01
CA ILE A 256 1.05 -13.98 22.16
C ILE A 256 0.62 -13.98 20.68
N GLU A 257 -0.13 -14.99 20.23
CA GLU A 257 -0.64 -15.07 18.85
C GLU A 257 -1.52 -13.85 18.50
N ASN A 258 -2.35 -13.37 19.43
CA ASN A 258 -3.14 -12.15 19.24
C ASN A 258 -2.30 -10.87 19.27
N ALA A 259 -1.18 -10.85 19.98
CA ALA A 259 -0.31 -9.67 20.07
C ALA A 259 0.57 -9.46 18.83
N VAL A 260 0.82 -10.52 18.04
CA VAL A 260 1.66 -10.45 16.83
C VAL A 260 0.89 -10.12 15.56
N VAL A 261 -0.45 -10.14 15.61
CA VAL A 261 -1.30 -9.71 14.49
C VAL A 261 -1.56 -8.21 14.54
N ARG A 262 -1.58 -7.60 13.36
CA ARG A 262 -1.93 -6.18 13.20
C ARG A 262 -3.39 -6.00 12.78
N SER A 263 -3.85 -6.77 11.81
CA SER A 263 -5.20 -6.58 11.26
C SER A 263 -6.26 -7.00 12.28
N PRO A 264 -7.33 -6.20 12.49
CA PRO A 264 -8.50 -6.65 13.22
C PRO A 264 -9.13 -7.93 12.63
N LEU A 265 -9.02 -8.14 11.31
CA LEU A 265 -9.49 -9.36 10.63
C LEU A 265 -8.69 -10.60 11.02
N SER A 266 -7.40 -10.41 11.32
CA SER A 266 -6.49 -11.49 11.70
C SER A 266 -6.66 -11.96 13.15
N THR A 267 -7.43 -11.23 13.97
CA THR A 267 -7.65 -11.56 15.40
C THR A 267 -8.31 -12.91 15.62
N GLN A 268 -8.90 -13.54 14.60
CA GLN A 268 -9.48 -14.90 14.72
C GLN A 268 -8.58 -16.00 14.14
N LEU A 269 -7.41 -15.65 13.60
CA LEU A 269 -6.49 -16.61 13.00
C LEU A 269 -5.86 -17.55 14.03
N TYR A 270 -5.64 -17.09 15.28
CA TYR A 270 -5.12 -17.95 16.36
C TYR A 270 -6.02 -19.17 16.64
N LYS A 271 -7.33 -19.07 16.34
CA LYS A 271 -8.27 -20.19 16.50
C LYS A 271 -8.17 -21.23 15.37
N GLN A 272 -7.45 -20.94 14.30
CA GLN A 272 -7.33 -21.83 13.15
C GLN A 272 -6.21 -22.85 13.35
N THR A 273 -6.37 -24.02 12.76
CA THR A 273 -5.33 -25.07 12.76
C THR A 273 -4.16 -24.67 11.87
N SER A 274 -2.96 -25.20 12.17
CA SER A 274 -1.76 -24.93 11.37
C SER A 274 -1.93 -25.33 9.89
N ALA A 275 -2.63 -26.43 9.60
CA ALA A 275 -2.94 -26.83 8.22
C ALA A 275 -3.80 -25.81 7.48
N LYS A 276 -4.81 -25.23 8.15
CA LYS A 276 -5.66 -24.20 7.56
C LYS A 276 -4.91 -22.89 7.35
N LEU A 277 -4.02 -22.52 8.27
CA LEU A 277 -3.15 -21.35 8.11
C LEU A 277 -2.25 -21.47 6.87
N VAL A 278 -1.69 -22.66 6.61
CA VAL A 278 -0.91 -22.94 5.39
C VAL A 278 -1.78 -22.81 4.13
N ALA A 279 -3.00 -23.38 4.13
CA ALA A 279 -3.90 -23.24 2.99
C ALA A 279 -4.28 -21.77 2.72
N MET A 280 -4.57 -21.00 3.77
CA MET A 280 -4.86 -19.57 3.66
C MET A 280 -3.65 -18.77 3.15
N GLU A 281 -2.44 -19.13 3.56
CA GLU A 281 -1.19 -18.53 3.09
C GLU A 281 -1.02 -18.73 1.58
N LEU A 282 -1.21 -19.96 1.08
CA LEU A 282 -1.13 -20.27 -0.35
C LEU A 282 -2.14 -19.45 -1.18
N GLU A 283 -3.39 -19.35 -0.71
CA GLU A 283 -4.39 -18.52 -1.37
C GLU A 283 -4.04 -17.03 -1.35
N LEU A 284 -3.53 -16.51 -0.23
CA LEU A 284 -3.08 -15.12 -0.14
C LEU A 284 -1.92 -14.84 -1.10
N VAL A 285 -0.93 -15.74 -1.19
CA VAL A 285 0.18 -15.61 -2.14
C VAL A 285 -0.33 -15.61 -3.59
N ARG A 286 -1.28 -16.50 -3.92
CA ARG A 286 -1.94 -16.50 -5.24
C ARG A 286 -2.63 -15.17 -5.53
N HIS A 287 -3.40 -14.64 -4.56
CA HIS A 287 -4.07 -13.34 -4.71
C HIS A 287 -3.07 -12.18 -4.89
N ILE A 288 -1.95 -12.18 -4.14
CA ILE A 288 -0.89 -11.18 -4.25
C ILE A 288 -0.26 -11.21 -5.64
N LYS A 289 0.01 -12.39 -6.20
CA LYS A 289 0.53 -12.53 -7.57
C LYS A 289 -0.44 -11.97 -8.61
N ILE A 290 -1.73 -12.27 -8.47
CA ILE A 290 -2.77 -11.73 -9.36
C ILE A 290 -2.80 -10.21 -9.26
N LEU A 291 -2.94 -9.65 -8.05
CA LEU A 291 -2.98 -8.21 -7.83
C LEU A 291 -1.69 -7.50 -8.26
N GLY A 292 -0.54 -8.13 -8.05
CA GLY A 292 0.76 -7.61 -8.49
C GLY A 292 0.89 -7.55 -10.01
N SER A 293 0.44 -8.59 -10.72
CA SER A 293 0.33 -8.55 -12.18
C SER A 293 -0.60 -7.43 -12.63
N ARG A 294 -1.77 -7.29 -12.02
CA ARG A 294 -2.72 -6.22 -12.36
C ARG A 294 -2.17 -4.84 -12.09
N LEU A 295 -1.43 -4.66 -11.01
CA LEU A 295 -0.79 -3.38 -10.70
C LEU A 295 0.24 -3.02 -11.76
N ARG A 296 1.05 -3.99 -12.20
CA ARG A 296 2.01 -3.80 -13.30
C ARG A 296 1.31 -3.46 -14.61
N ASP A 297 0.22 -4.16 -14.93
CA ASP A 297 -0.53 -3.94 -16.16
C ASP A 297 -1.23 -2.55 -16.15
N ALA A 298 -1.64 -2.07 -14.98
CA ALA A 298 -2.21 -0.73 -14.80
C ALA A 298 -1.13 0.37 -14.84
N ASN A 299 -0.03 0.18 -14.11
CA ASN A 299 1.09 1.12 -14.04
C ASN A 299 2.37 0.40 -13.54
N ASP A 300 3.29 0.12 -14.46
CA ASP A 300 4.55 -0.60 -14.19
C ASP A 300 5.48 0.15 -13.21
N SER A 301 5.36 1.47 -13.15
CA SER A 301 6.22 2.35 -12.39
C SER A 301 5.87 2.39 -10.90
N VAL A 302 4.66 1.94 -10.50
CA VAL A 302 4.22 1.97 -9.10
C VAL A 302 5.14 1.15 -8.19
N LEU A 303 5.53 -0.05 -8.62
CA LEU A 303 6.39 -0.92 -7.81
C LEU A 303 7.78 -0.31 -7.58
N PHE A 304 8.36 0.30 -8.63
CA PHE A 304 9.58 1.08 -8.54
C PHE A 304 9.42 2.20 -7.50
N GLY A 305 8.33 2.97 -7.60
CA GLY A 305 8.04 4.06 -6.67
C GLY A 305 7.87 3.62 -5.21
N LEU A 306 7.26 2.45 -4.98
CA LEU A 306 7.08 1.86 -3.64
C LEU A 306 8.41 1.44 -3.00
N LEU A 307 9.32 0.84 -3.78
CA LEU A 307 10.60 0.34 -3.29
C LEU A 307 11.74 1.37 -3.35
N ARG A 308 11.57 2.44 -4.14
CA ARG A 308 12.53 3.55 -4.30
C ARG A 308 11.86 4.92 -4.09
N PRO A 309 11.18 5.15 -2.94
CA PRO A 309 10.45 6.39 -2.66
C PRO A 309 11.31 7.65 -2.69
N ASP A 310 12.62 7.53 -2.46
CA ASP A 310 13.55 8.67 -2.44
C ASP A 310 13.92 9.14 -3.86
N GLN A 311 13.72 8.28 -4.87
CA GLN A 311 13.96 8.61 -6.28
C GLN A 311 12.73 9.23 -6.95
N VAL A 312 11.56 9.16 -6.30
CA VAL A 312 10.33 9.75 -6.80
C VAL A 312 10.33 11.25 -6.58
N ARG A 313 9.79 12.01 -7.54
CA ARG A 313 9.64 13.46 -7.43
C ARG A 313 8.75 13.84 -6.24
N SER A 314 9.16 14.89 -5.52
CA SER A 314 8.34 15.48 -4.45
C SER A 314 7.12 16.23 -4.99
N GLY A 315 5.96 15.97 -4.39
CA GLY A 315 4.72 16.71 -4.60
C GLY A 315 3.82 16.14 -5.72
N PRO A 316 2.52 16.48 -5.70
CA PRO A 316 1.57 15.94 -6.67
C PRO A 316 1.84 16.49 -8.08
N PRO A 317 1.61 15.69 -9.13
CA PRO A 317 1.73 16.14 -10.50
C PRO A 317 0.67 17.19 -10.84
N GLN A 318 0.94 18.06 -11.82
CA GLN A 318 -0.06 19.01 -12.32
C GLN A 318 -1.12 18.32 -13.20
N MET A 319 -0.69 17.31 -13.93
CA MET A 319 -1.50 16.49 -14.82
C MET A 319 -0.88 15.10 -14.88
N TYR A 320 -1.68 14.10 -15.17
CA TYR A 320 -1.22 12.73 -15.40
C TYR A 320 -2.07 12.10 -16.49
N SER A 321 -1.55 11.01 -17.06
CA SER A 321 -2.31 10.10 -17.92
C SER A 321 -2.33 8.71 -17.28
N PRO A 322 -3.35 7.88 -17.52
CA PRO A 322 -3.34 6.49 -17.07
C PRO A 322 -2.06 5.76 -17.53
N GLY A 323 -1.41 5.05 -16.61
CA GLY A 323 -0.15 4.33 -16.82
C GLY A 323 1.12 5.21 -16.78
N SER A 324 1.00 6.53 -16.57
CA SER A 324 2.17 7.43 -16.57
C SER A 324 2.95 7.41 -15.23
N PRO A 325 4.25 7.80 -15.24
CA PRO A 325 5.01 8.03 -14.00
C PRO A 325 4.39 9.10 -13.09
N GLU A 326 3.65 10.06 -13.66
CA GLU A 326 2.89 11.05 -12.90
C GLU A 326 1.73 10.42 -12.13
N GLU A 327 1.03 9.45 -12.73
CA GLU A 327 -0.01 8.69 -12.02
C GLU A 327 0.59 7.90 -10.85
N MET A 328 1.76 7.27 -11.05
CA MET A 328 2.49 6.63 -9.96
C MET A 328 2.80 7.62 -8.82
N GLN A 329 3.22 8.85 -9.13
CA GLN A 329 3.45 9.87 -8.09
C GLN A 329 2.18 10.14 -7.27
N LEU A 330 1.02 10.14 -7.92
CA LEU A 330 -0.27 10.31 -7.25
C LEU A 330 -0.60 9.11 -6.35
N VAL A 331 -0.39 7.88 -6.85
CA VAL A 331 -0.56 6.63 -6.07
C VAL A 331 0.29 6.67 -4.81
N LEU A 332 1.54 7.12 -4.90
CA LEU A 332 2.41 7.24 -3.74
C LEU A 332 2.02 8.40 -2.81
N ASP A 333 1.67 9.58 -3.33
CA ASP A 333 1.25 10.70 -2.47
C ASP A 333 0.06 10.29 -1.61
N TYR A 334 -0.89 9.54 -2.16
CA TYR A 334 -2.09 9.08 -1.46
C TYR A 334 -1.83 7.87 -0.57
N GLY A 335 -1.08 6.89 -1.07
CA GLY A 335 -0.99 5.55 -0.51
C GLY A 335 0.26 5.23 0.31
N TYR A 336 1.40 5.89 0.05
CA TYR A 336 2.69 5.43 0.57
C TYR A 336 2.76 5.41 2.10
N ALA A 337 2.08 6.35 2.77
CA ALA A 337 1.99 6.36 4.23
C ALA A 337 1.37 5.06 4.79
N ALA A 338 0.39 4.46 4.11
CA ALA A 338 -0.22 3.19 4.50
C ALA A 338 0.75 2.01 4.35
N TRP A 339 1.50 1.98 3.24
CA TRP A 339 2.53 0.99 2.98
C TRP A 339 3.65 1.07 4.02
N TRP A 340 4.18 2.27 4.26
CA TRP A 340 5.23 2.50 5.25
C TRP A 340 4.78 2.15 6.68
N GLN A 341 3.53 2.45 7.02
CA GLN A 341 2.99 2.11 8.32
C GLN A 341 2.88 0.58 8.48
N THR A 342 2.48 -0.15 7.44
CA THR A 342 2.33 -1.62 7.42
C THR A 342 3.67 -2.35 7.43
N GLN A 343 4.17 -2.60 8.65
CA GLN A 343 5.39 -3.36 8.88
C GLN A 343 5.32 -4.75 8.23
N GLY A 344 6.38 -5.15 7.55
CA GLY A 344 6.49 -6.44 6.87
C GLY A 344 6.13 -6.37 5.38
N ALA A 345 5.22 -5.48 4.97
CA ALA A 345 4.75 -5.44 3.58
C ALA A 345 5.86 -5.03 2.59
N LEU A 346 6.54 -3.90 2.84
CA LEU A 346 7.65 -3.46 1.99
C LEU A 346 8.87 -4.38 2.13
N GLU A 347 9.12 -4.91 3.33
CA GLU A 347 10.21 -5.87 3.57
C GLU A 347 10.04 -7.16 2.77
N MET A 348 8.82 -7.66 2.66
CA MET A 348 8.50 -8.88 1.91
C MET A 348 8.72 -8.68 0.41
N LEU A 349 8.29 -7.53 -0.13
CA LEU A 349 8.53 -7.19 -1.53
C LEU A 349 10.03 -6.99 -1.82
N GLU A 350 10.76 -6.33 -0.93
CA GLU A 350 12.21 -6.16 -1.05
C GLU A 350 12.95 -7.50 -0.91
N ASN A 351 12.45 -8.43 -0.09
CA ASN A 351 13.01 -9.78 -0.02
C ASN A 351 12.79 -10.54 -1.34
N ALA A 352 11.58 -10.51 -1.90
CA ALA A 352 11.28 -11.10 -3.20
C ALA A 352 12.17 -10.50 -4.32
N ARG A 353 12.40 -9.17 -4.30
CA ARG A 353 13.33 -8.50 -5.22
C ARG A 353 14.73 -9.07 -5.11
N LYS A 354 15.27 -9.22 -3.89
CA LYS A 354 16.61 -9.75 -3.66
C LYS A 354 16.76 -11.20 -4.07
N VAL A 355 15.72 -12.01 -3.91
CA VAL A 355 15.71 -13.40 -4.42
C VAL A 355 15.75 -13.37 -5.95
N ALA A 356 14.92 -12.55 -6.60
CA ALA A 356 14.92 -12.39 -8.05
C ALA A 356 16.25 -11.85 -8.60
N GLU A 357 16.89 -10.92 -7.88
CA GLU A 357 18.20 -10.35 -8.19
C GLU A 357 19.29 -11.43 -8.18
N LYS A 358 19.34 -12.28 -7.15
CA LYS A 358 20.31 -13.37 -7.05
C LYS A 358 20.13 -14.41 -8.15
N ASP A 359 18.89 -14.81 -8.42
CA ASP A 359 18.57 -15.82 -9.43
C ASP A 359 18.87 -15.33 -10.85
N SER A 360 18.64 -14.04 -11.12
CA SER A 360 18.86 -13.46 -12.45
C SER A 360 20.31 -13.05 -12.70
N ALA A 361 21.17 -12.96 -11.67
CA ALA A 361 22.51 -12.38 -11.77
C ALA A 361 23.39 -13.04 -12.85
N ASP A 362 23.33 -14.37 -12.95
CA ASP A 362 24.13 -15.14 -13.92
C ASP A 362 23.57 -15.08 -15.35
N GLU A 363 22.33 -14.61 -15.53
CA GLU A 363 21.67 -14.52 -16.84
C GLU A 363 21.82 -13.12 -17.50
N ILE A 364 22.24 -12.10 -16.74
CA ILE A 364 22.18 -10.69 -17.19
C ILE A 364 23.04 -10.43 -18.41
N GLU A 365 24.25 -10.97 -18.47
CA GLU A 365 25.14 -10.75 -19.62
C GLU A 365 24.49 -11.25 -20.92
N GLY A 366 23.92 -12.46 -20.90
CA GLY A 366 23.20 -13.04 -22.04
C GLY A 366 21.92 -12.29 -22.39
N MET A 367 21.20 -11.75 -21.40
CA MET A 367 20.02 -10.91 -21.63
C MET A 367 20.37 -9.57 -22.28
N MET A 368 21.45 -8.91 -21.83
CA MET A 368 21.91 -7.64 -22.40
C MET A 368 22.36 -7.82 -23.84
N GLU A 369 23.07 -8.92 -24.15
CA GLU A 369 23.46 -9.25 -25.51
C GLU A 369 22.25 -9.53 -26.41
N SER A 370 21.28 -10.32 -25.92
CA SER A 370 20.02 -10.57 -26.64
C SER A 370 19.22 -9.27 -26.88
N SER A 371 19.20 -8.35 -25.92
CA SER A 371 18.54 -7.05 -26.04
C SER A 371 19.21 -6.18 -27.11
N LYS A 372 20.55 -6.16 -27.13
CA LYS A 372 21.36 -5.47 -28.14
C LYS A 372 21.09 -6.01 -29.55
N GLN A 373 20.99 -7.34 -29.69
CA GLN A 373 20.65 -7.98 -30.96
C GLN A 373 19.24 -7.61 -31.45
N LYS A 374 18.26 -7.50 -30.55
CA LYS A 374 16.88 -7.14 -30.89
C LYS A 374 16.70 -5.66 -31.27
N HIS A 375 17.34 -4.74 -30.56
CA HIS A 375 17.12 -3.30 -30.73
C HIS A 375 18.16 -2.62 -31.65
N GLY A 376 19.20 -3.35 -32.07
CA GLY A 376 20.23 -2.84 -32.98
C GLY A 376 21.22 -1.84 -32.35
N HIS A 377 21.09 -1.55 -31.05
CA HIS A 377 22.01 -0.69 -30.29
C HIS A 377 22.25 -1.26 -28.88
N SER A 378 23.37 -0.89 -28.26
CA SER A 378 23.62 -1.18 -26.85
C SER A 378 22.64 -0.40 -25.99
N ASP A 379 22.06 -1.06 -24.99
CA ASP A 379 21.41 -0.38 -23.88
C ASP A 379 22.44 0.54 -23.20
N ALA A 380 22.03 1.74 -22.79
CA ALA A 380 22.89 2.70 -22.10
C ALA A 380 23.06 2.35 -20.61
N ARG A 381 22.20 1.46 -20.08
CA ARG A 381 22.23 1.01 -18.69
C ARG A 381 23.42 0.10 -18.41
N THR A 382 23.97 0.23 -17.21
CA THR A 382 24.96 -0.71 -16.67
C THR A 382 24.31 -2.07 -16.37
N ALA A 383 25.11 -3.14 -16.28
CA ALA A 383 24.60 -4.46 -15.88
C ALA A 383 23.87 -4.43 -14.53
N ALA A 384 24.32 -3.59 -13.59
CA ALA A 384 23.69 -3.42 -12.29
C ALA A 384 22.31 -2.72 -12.37
N GLU A 385 22.18 -1.68 -13.20
CA GLU A 385 20.89 -1.00 -13.43
C GLU A 385 19.92 -1.93 -14.18
N PHE A 386 20.40 -2.66 -15.17
CA PHE A 386 19.60 -3.65 -15.88
C PHE A 386 19.13 -4.78 -14.95
N LEU A 387 20.01 -5.25 -14.06
CA LEU A 387 19.68 -6.24 -13.03
C LEU A 387 18.65 -5.72 -12.02
N ASP A 388 18.74 -4.47 -11.56
CA ASP A 388 17.72 -3.89 -10.66
C ASP A 388 16.35 -3.85 -11.36
N ASP A 389 16.28 -3.40 -12.62
CA ASP A 389 15.04 -3.39 -13.42
C ASP A 389 14.46 -4.78 -13.63
N VAL A 390 15.30 -5.77 -13.98
CA VAL A 390 14.88 -7.17 -14.14
C VAL A 390 14.37 -7.73 -12.83
N SER A 391 15.08 -7.47 -11.72
CA SER A 391 14.70 -7.94 -10.40
C SER A 391 13.34 -7.38 -9.97
N LEU A 392 13.06 -6.10 -10.23
CA LEU A 392 11.78 -5.45 -9.95
C LEU A 392 10.63 -6.09 -10.75
N ASN A 393 10.85 -6.31 -12.04
CA ASN A 393 9.84 -6.89 -12.93
C ASN A 393 9.50 -8.35 -12.59
N ARG A 394 10.46 -9.08 -12.01
CA ARG A 394 10.34 -10.49 -11.64
C ARG A 394 9.81 -10.72 -10.22
N ILE A 395 9.66 -9.69 -9.36
CA ILE A 395 9.25 -9.81 -7.95
C ILE A 395 8.11 -10.81 -7.73
N TRP A 396 7.04 -10.73 -8.54
CA TRP A 396 5.84 -11.55 -8.34
C TRP A 396 6.09 -13.06 -8.51
N GLY A 397 7.12 -13.45 -9.27
CA GLY A 397 7.53 -14.84 -9.42
C GLY A 397 8.23 -15.42 -8.18
N TYR A 398 8.79 -14.56 -7.31
CA TYR A 398 9.60 -14.97 -6.16
C TYR A 398 8.92 -14.66 -4.81
N VAL A 399 7.61 -14.33 -4.82
CA VAL A 399 6.86 -14.09 -3.59
C VAL A 399 6.81 -15.33 -2.70
N ASP A 400 6.69 -16.54 -3.26
CA ASP A 400 6.65 -17.77 -2.47
C ASP A 400 7.95 -17.96 -1.68
N TRP A 401 9.09 -17.75 -2.34
CA TRP A 401 10.41 -17.79 -1.70
C TRP A 401 10.55 -16.73 -0.61
N ALA A 402 10.06 -15.51 -0.85
CA ALA A 402 10.07 -14.47 0.17
C ALA A 402 9.22 -14.84 1.40
N VAL A 403 8.09 -15.52 1.20
CA VAL A 403 7.23 -16.03 2.28
C VAL A 403 7.92 -17.17 3.04
N GLU A 404 8.53 -18.12 2.34
CA GLU A 404 9.28 -19.21 2.95
C GLU A 404 10.45 -18.69 3.81
N ASP A 405 11.23 -17.75 3.27
CA ASP A 405 12.31 -17.09 3.98
C ASP A 405 11.83 -16.39 5.25
N THR A 406 10.71 -15.65 5.15
CA THR A 406 10.14 -14.92 6.29
C THR A 406 9.61 -15.89 7.35
N GLY A 407 9.05 -17.03 6.92
CA GLY A 407 8.50 -18.06 7.80
C GLY A 407 9.53 -19.08 8.33
N SER A 408 10.80 -18.96 7.96
CA SER A 408 11.87 -19.91 8.34
C SER A 408 12.54 -19.52 9.66
N LEU A 409 12.91 -20.53 10.46
CA LEU A 409 13.78 -20.39 11.63
C LEU A 409 15.20 -20.92 11.38
N ALA A 410 15.49 -21.32 10.13
CA ALA A 410 16.80 -21.85 9.76
C ALA A 410 17.87 -20.76 9.72
N ALA A 411 19.13 -21.15 9.93
CA ALA A 411 20.26 -20.23 9.87
C ALA A 411 20.54 -19.73 8.45
N GLU A 412 20.39 -20.62 7.45
CA GLU A 412 20.40 -20.26 6.03
C GLU A 412 18.97 -20.07 5.52
N ARG A 413 18.80 -19.12 4.60
CA ARG A 413 17.50 -18.85 3.97
C ARG A 413 17.16 -19.97 2.99
N PRO A 414 15.92 -20.50 3.00
CA PRO A 414 15.46 -21.47 2.01
C PRO A 414 15.75 -21.07 0.56
N SER A 415 15.55 -19.79 0.21
CA SER A 415 15.83 -19.26 -1.11
C SER A 415 17.32 -19.36 -1.50
N ASP A 416 18.23 -19.07 -0.58
CA ASP A 416 19.68 -19.14 -0.80
C ASP A 416 20.16 -20.57 -1.02
N VAL A 417 19.57 -21.52 -0.30
CA VAL A 417 19.84 -22.96 -0.49
C VAL A 417 19.35 -23.39 -1.86
N HIS A 418 18.11 -23.01 -2.23
CA HIS A 418 17.53 -23.38 -3.52
C HIS A 418 18.34 -22.85 -4.71
N ILE A 419 18.69 -21.56 -4.70
CA ILE A 419 19.47 -20.93 -5.77
C ILE A 419 20.84 -21.60 -5.91
N ARG A 420 21.53 -21.87 -4.78
CA ARG A 420 22.83 -22.55 -4.80
C ARG A 420 22.72 -23.94 -5.40
N THR A 421 21.71 -24.72 -5.02
CA THR A 421 21.47 -26.05 -5.60
C THR A 421 21.16 -25.97 -7.09
N LEU A 422 20.39 -24.98 -7.54
CA LEU A 422 20.09 -24.79 -8.96
C LEU A 422 21.36 -24.43 -9.75
N GLN A 423 22.19 -23.52 -9.22
CA GLN A 423 23.47 -23.15 -9.83
C GLN A 423 24.42 -24.34 -9.94
N GLU A 424 24.50 -25.18 -8.89
CA GLU A 424 25.29 -26.41 -8.89
C GLU A 424 24.80 -27.41 -9.95
N LEU A 425 23.49 -27.59 -10.08
CA LEU A 425 22.90 -28.45 -11.11
C LEU A 425 23.16 -27.90 -12.52
N CYS A 426 22.95 -26.61 -12.76
CA CYS A 426 23.23 -25.97 -14.06
C CYS A 426 24.71 -26.08 -14.44
N LYS A 427 25.61 -25.94 -13.46
CA LYS A 427 27.04 -26.13 -13.69
C LYS A 427 27.37 -27.58 -14.05
N ALA A 428 26.79 -28.55 -13.34
CA ALA A 428 26.98 -29.97 -13.66
C ALA A 428 26.50 -30.30 -15.09
N PHE A 429 25.34 -29.79 -15.51
CA PHE A 429 24.85 -29.99 -16.88
C PHE A 429 25.76 -29.37 -17.94
N ARG A 430 26.33 -28.18 -17.69
CA ARG A 430 27.29 -27.56 -18.63
C ARG A 430 28.58 -28.36 -18.74
N GLU A 431 29.07 -28.90 -17.63
CA GLU A 431 30.26 -29.77 -17.61
C GLU A 431 30.00 -31.11 -18.32
N GLU A 432 28.77 -31.64 -18.27
CA GLU A 432 28.35 -32.83 -19.03
C GLU A 432 28.24 -32.55 -20.53
N ASP A 433 27.66 -31.41 -20.94
CA ASP A 433 27.54 -31.00 -22.35
C ASP A 433 28.91 -30.65 -22.97
N GLU A 434 29.81 -29.99 -22.24
CA GLU A 434 31.20 -29.73 -22.68
C GLU A 434 32.06 -31.02 -22.73
N GLY A 435 31.62 -32.10 -22.09
CA GLY A 435 32.23 -33.43 -22.17
C GLY A 435 31.81 -34.24 -23.40
N PHE A 436 30.83 -33.75 -24.18
CA PHE A 436 30.37 -34.34 -25.44
C PHE A 436 31.09 -33.65 -26.61
N ASP A 437 32.41 -33.80 -26.67
CA ASP A 437 33.19 -33.39 -27.85
C ASP A 437 32.79 -34.29 -29.04
N ASP A 438 32.36 -33.66 -30.13
CA ASP A 438 31.89 -34.28 -31.39
C ASP A 438 33.07 -34.93 -32.17
N SER A 439 34.06 -35.49 -31.47
CA SER A 439 35.32 -35.98 -32.04
C SER A 439 35.31 -37.48 -32.39
N GLU A 440 34.16 -38.16 -32.39
CA GLU A 440 34.08 -39.61 -32.68
C GLU A 440 33.21 -39.99 -33.88
N TYR A 441 32.99 -39.06 -34.83
CA TYR A 441 32.37 -39.35 -36.12
C TYR A 441 33.11 -38.70 -37.30
N ASP A 442 34.44 -38.84 -37.35
CA ASP A 442 35.18 -38.57 -38.59
C ASP A 442 36.44 -39.43 -38.69
N SER A 443 36.27 -40.74 -38.87
CA SER A 443 37.33 -41.63 -39.38
C SER A 443 36.80 -43.04 -39.67
N GLN A 444 35.99 -43.16 -40.72
CA GLN A 444 35.91 -44.42 -41.47
C GLN A 444 35.31 -44.18 -42.86
N ASP A 445 36.05 -43.43 -43.69
CA ASP A 445 36.00 -43.60 -45.14
C ASP A 445 37.38 -43.27 -45.71
N GLY A 446 38.18 -44.31 -45.87
CA GLY A 446 39.53 -44.23 -46.43
C GLY A 446 40.16 -45.61 -46.58
N GLU A 447 40.09 -46.13 -47.80
CA GLU A 447 40.94 -47.17 -48.40
C GLU A 447 40.62 -48.65 -48.10
N GLN A 448 39.85 -49.29 -49.00
CA GLN A 448 40.40 -50.18 -50.06
C GLN A 448 39.36 -50.56 -51.11
#